data_AF-A0A964ZWL9-F1
#
_entry.id   AF-A0A964ZWL9-F1
#
_cell.length_a   1.000
_cell.length_b   1.000
_cell.length_c   1.000
_cell.angle_alpha   90.00
_cell.angle_beta   90.00
_cell.angle_gamma   90.00
#
_symmetry.space_group_name_H-M   'P 1'
#
loop_
_entity.id
_entity.type
_entity.pdbx_description
1 polymer ?
#
loop_
_entity_poly.entity_id
_entity_poly.type
_entity_poly.pdbx_seq_one_letter_code
_entity_poly.pdbx_strand_id
1 'polypeptide(L)'
;GEGKAARPASSAMAAMPAIEMSAPPASSAIASPVHPMRLPLQTKLVVTEFDQENARLGVEIAGAHATLYKLDPRAPSSGHWPLAYLNSFGNTIAAGTNEIQRNILGERVLGLPKSK
;
A
#
# COMPACT_ATOMS: atom_id res chain seq x y z
N GLY A 1 -15.49 39.92 33.49
CA GLY A 1 -14.39 38.94 33.40
C GLY A 1 -14.95 37.69 32.79
N GLU A 2 -14.85 37.58 31.47
CA GLU A 2 -15.47 36.50 30.69
C GLU A 2 -14.59 35.25 30.73
N GLY A 3 -14.98 34.28 31.56
CA GLY A 3 -14.39 32.94 31.59
C GLY A 3 -14.93 32.10 30.43
N LYS A 4 -14.21 32.12 29.31
CA LYS A 4 -14.51 31.35 28.10
C LYS A 4 -14.47 29.84 28.40
N ALA A 5 -15.65 29.23 28.47
CA ALA A 5 -15.84 27.79 28.44
C ALA A 5 -15.30 27.22 27.11
N ALA A 6 -14.19 26.48 27.16
CA ALA A 6 -13.68 25.73 26.03
C ALA A 6 -14.25 24.30 26.07
N ARG A 7 -15.14 24.01 25.12
CA ARG A 7 -15.77 22.70 24.91
C ARG A 7 -14.71 21.67 24.47
N PRO A 8 -14.81 20.38 24.85
CA PRO A 8 -13.94 19.35 24.32
C PRO A 8 -14.32 19.07 22.86
N ALA A 9 -13.45 19.45 21.92
CA ALA A 9 -13.58 19.03 20.53
C ALA A 9 -13.04 17.61 20.40
N SER A 10 -13.99 16.66 20.38
CA SER A 10 -13.94 15.36 19.73
C SER A 10 -12.79 15.22 18.70
N SER A 11 -11.81 14.37 19.00
CA SER A 11 -10.92 13.78 17.99
C SER A 11 -10.95 12.27 18.14
N ALA A 12 -12.11 11.69 17.83
CA ALA A 12 -12.18 10.33 17.33
C ALA A 12 -11.78 10.36 15.85
N MET A 13 -10.48 10.42 15.57
CA MET A 13 -9.96 10.06 14.26
C MET A 13 -8.96 8.94 14.49
N ALA A 14 -9.51 7.73 14.46
CA ALA A 14 -8.78 6.48 14.55
C ALA A 14 -7.53 6.58 13.65
N ALA A 15 -6.37 6.40 14.26
CA ALA A 15 -5.19 6.02 13.52
C ALA A 15 -5.55 4.75 12.75
N MET A 16 -5.82 4.88 11.44
CA MET A 16 -5.96 3.73 10.58
C MET A 16 -4.64 2.98 10.70
N PRO A 17 -4.65 1.72 11.17
CA PRO A 17 -3.42 0.97 11.35
C PRO A 17 -2.73 0.94 9.99
N ALA A 18 -1.45 1.32 9.94
CA ALA A 18 -0.61 0.97 8.82
C ALA A 18 -0.81 -0.53 8.61
N ILE A 19 -1.39 -0.91 7.47
CA ILE A 19 -1.59 -2.30 7.11
C ILE A 19 -0.16 -2.83 6.88
N GLU A 20 0.48 -3.24 7.96
CA GLU A 20 1.66 -4.08 7.93
C GLU A 20 1.13 -5.45 7.50
N MET A 21 0.91 -5.60 6.19
CA MET A 21 0.42 -6.83 5.60
C MET A 21 1.53 -7.85 5.72
N SER A 22 1.52 -8.59 6.83
CA SER A 22 2.21 -9.87 6.94
C SER A 22 1.79 -10.68 5.72
N ALA A 23 2.72 -10.91 4.80
CA ALA A 23 2.51 -11.84 3.70
C ALA A 23 1.98 -13.14 4.35
N PRO A 24 0.78 -13.62 3.97
CA PRO A 24 0.22 -14.79 4.60
C PRO A 24 1.24 -15.93 4.48
N PRO A 25 1.48 -16.73 5.55
CA PRO A 25 2.35 -17.88 5.43
C PRO A 25 1.86 -18.72 4.25
N ALA A 26 2.77 -19.17 3.40
CA ALA A 26 2.48 -19.85 2.13
C ALA A 26 1.54 -21.08 2.26
N SER A 27 1.20 -21.51 3.48
CA SER A 27 0.32 -22.64 3.79
C SER A 27 -1.19 -22.38 3.76
N SER A 28 -1.70 -21.14 3.72
CA SER A 28 -3.16 -20.89 3.72
C SER A 28 -3.75 -20.47 2.37
N ALA A 29 -2.93 -20.40 1.33
CA ALA A 29 -3.44 -20.18 -0.03
C ALA A 29 -4.38 -21.32 -0.38
N ILE A 30 -5.63 -21.01 -0.74
CA ILE A 30 -6.54 -21.93 -1.41
C ILE A 30 -5.87 -22.31 -2.73
N ALA A 31 -5.05 -23.36 -2.69
CA ALA A 31 -4.27 -23.80 -3.83
C ALA A 31 -5.24 -24.35 -4.87
N SER A 32 -5.43 -23.62 -5.97
CA SER A 32 -6.15 -24.19 -7.11
C SER A 32 -5.32 -25.35 -7.66
N PRO A 33 -5.87 -26.57 -7.79
CA PRO A 33 -5.11 -27.75 -8.23
C PRO A 33 -4.42 -27.58 -9.58
N VAL A 34 -4.94 -26.71 -10.44
CA VAL A 34 -4.43 -26.48 -11.80
C VAL A 34 -3.35 -25.38 -11.82
N HIS A 35 -3.43 -24.39 -10.92
CA HIS A 35 -2.50 -23.26 -10.88
C HIS A 35 -2.27 -22.79 -9.43
N PRO A 36 -1.39 -23.45 -8.65
CA PRO A 36 -1.23 -23.19 -7.23
C PRO A 36 -0.76 -21.76 -6.93
N MET A 37 0.01 -21.15 -7.84
CA MET A 37 0.51 -19.78 -7.69
C MET A 37 -0.42 -18.68 -8.23
N ARG A 38 -1.57 -19.02 -8.84
CA ARG A 38 -2.45 -18.02 -9.45
C ARG A 38 -2.93 -16.97 -8.44
N LEU A 39 -3.52 -17.41 -7.33
CA LEU A 39 -4.11 -16.50 -6.34
C LEU A 39 -3.02 -15.69 -5.60
N PRO A 40 -1.92 -16.30 -5.11
CA PRO A 40 -0.86 -15.54 -4.45
C PRO A 40 -0.24 -14.44 -5.34
N LEU A 41 0.02 -14.73 -6.62
CA LEU A 41 0.63 -13.75 -7.53
C LEU A 41 -0.34 -12.62 -7.91
N GLN A 42 -1.62 -12.96 -8.13
CA GLN A 42 -2.67 -11.96 -8.36
C GLN A 42 -2.81 -11.04 -7.15
N THR A 43 -2.87 -11.60 -5.94
CA THR A 43 -2.95 -10.81 -4.70
C THR A 43 -1.75 -9.88 -4.56
N LYS A 44 -0.52 -10.36 -4.79
CA LYS A 44 0.67 -9.50 -4.72
C LYS A 44 0.56 -8.31 -5.65
N LEU A 45 0.24 -8.56 -6.93
CA LEU A 45 0.13 -7.50 -7.94
C LEU A 45 -0.91 -6.45 -7.55
N VAL A 46 -2.13 -6.89 -7.27
CA VAL A 46 -3.24 -5.99 -6.98
C VAL A 46 -2.93 -5.16 -5.73
N VAL A 47 -2.39 -5.78 -4.68
CA VAL A 47 -2.07 -5.08 -3.44
C VAL A 47 -0.93 -4.09 -3.65
N THR A 48 0.16 -4.45 -4.32
CA THR A 48 1.30 -3.53 -4.47
C THR A 48 0.98 -2.36 -5.42
N GLU A 49 0.17 -2.57 -6.46
CA GLU A 49 -0.30 -1.48 -7.32
C GLU A 49 -1.26 -0.56 -6.56
N PHE A 50 -2.23 -1.13 -5.83
CA PHE A 50 -3.16 -0.37 -5.01
C PHE A 50 -2.43 0.48 -3.96
N ASP A 51 -1.46 -0.09 -3.25
CA ASP A 51 -0.71 0.63 -2.22
C ASP A 51 0.08 1.81 -2.82
N GLN A 52 0.66 1.63 -4.00
CA GLN A 52 1.40 2.69 -4.68
C GLN A 52 0.46 3.83 -5.13
N GLU A 53 -0.69 3.50 -5.72
CA GLU A 53 -1.70 4.49 -6.12
C GLU A 53 -2.31 5.21 -4.93
N ASN A 54 -2.65 4.49 -3.87
CA ASN A 54 -3.21 5.05 -2.64
C ASN A 54 -2.20 5.98 -1.94
N ALA A 55 -0.93 5.58 -1.85
CA ALA A 55 0.11 6.42 -1.27
C ALA A 55 0.37 7.68 -2.11
N ARG A 56 0.35 7.55 -3.44
CA ARG A 56 0.45 8.69 -4.36
C ARG A 56 -0.70 9.67 -4.15
N LEU A 57 -1.94 9.17 -4.08
CA LEU A 57 -3.11 10.00 -3.82
C LEU A 57 -3.00 10.73 -2.47
N GLY A 58 -2.49 10.05 -1.43
CA GLY A 58 -2.23 10.67 -0.14
C GLY A 58 -1.22 11.84 -0.21
N VAL A 59 -0.17 11.70 -1.01
CA VAL A 59 0.81 12.77 -1.27
C VAL A 59 0.16 13.94 -2.04
N GLU A 60 -0.63 13.65 -3.07
CA GLU A 60 -1.34 14.68 -3.86
C GLU A 60 -2.33 15.48 -3.00
N ILE A 61 -3.08 14.81 -2.11
CA ILE A 61 -3.99 15.45 -1.15
C ILE A 61 -3.23 16.32 -0.14
N ALA A 62 -2.09 15.85 0.37
CA ALA A 62 -1.28 16.60 1.34
C ALA A 62 -0.62 17.86 0.73
N GLY A 63 -0.45 17.90 -0.61
CA GLY A 63 0.13 19.02 -1.32
C GLY A 63 1.52 19.39 -0.81
N ALA A 64 1.79 20.67 -0.59
CA ALA A 64 3.09 21.15 -0.10
C ALA A 64 3.50 20.54 1.25
N HIS A 65 2.54 20.16 2.09
CA HIS A 65 2.80 19.55 3.39
C HIS A 65 3.34 18.11 3.29
N ALA A 66 3.30 17.49 2.10
CA ALA A 66 3.94 16.19 1.87
C ALA A 66 5.47 16.23 2.02
N THR A 67 6.08 17.43 2.03
CA THR A 67 7.52 17.60 2.30
C THR A 67 7.89 17.46 3.77
N LEU A 68 6.90 17.46 4.68
CA LEU A 68 7.12 17.36 6.12
C LEU A 68 7.33 15.90 6.54
N TYR A 69 8.34 15.68 7.39
CA TYR A 69 8.72 14.34 7.83
C TYR A 69 7.94 13.88 9.07
N LYS A 70 8.01 12.57 9.38
CA LYS A 70 7.25 11.88 10.44
C LYS A 70 7.34 12.51 11.85
N LEU A 71 8.36 13.34 12.09
CA LEU A 71 8.62 14.01 13.37
C LEU A 71 8.20 15.49 13.38
N ASP A 72 7.75 16.07 12.27
CA ASP A 72 7.22 17.45 12.26
C ASP A 72 5.77 17.42 12.78
N PRO A 73 5.44 18.16 13.86
CA PRO A 73 4.08 18.23 14.40
C PRO A 73 3.04 18.77 13.42
N ARG A 74 3.46 19.45 12.36
CA ARG A 74 2.60 20.00 11.30
C ARG A 74 2.41 19.02 10.15
N ALA A 75 3.07 17.85 10.16
CA ALA A 75 2.93 16.85 9.12
C ALA A 75 1.51 16.23 9.17
N PRO A 76 0.73 16.29 8.08
CA PRO A 76 -0.54 15.60 7.99
C PRO A 76 -0.34 14.10 8.21
N SER A 77 -1.27 13.47 8.94
CA SER A 77 -1.19 12.03 9.27
C SER A 77 0.17 11.62 9.82
N SER A 78 0.83 12.50 10.58
CA SER A 78 2.17 12.28 11.13
C SER A 78 3.21 11.85 10.09
N GLY A 79 3.15 12.41 8.87
CA GLY A 79 4.09 12.11 7.79
C GLY A 79 3.93 10.70 7.19
N HIS A 80 2.78 10.04 7.39
CA HIS A 80 2.53 8.69 6.90
C HIS A 80 2.61 8.59 5.37
N TRP A 81 1.89 9.44 4.64
CA TRP A 81 1.76 9.37 3.18
C TRP A 81 3.07 9.54 2.40
N PRO A 82 3.91 10.56 2.66
CA PRO A 82 5.20 10.66 1.97
C PRO A 82 6.12 9.48 2.27
N LEU A 83 6.11 8.95 3.50
CA LEU A 83 6.88 7.76 3.85
C LEU A 83 6.36 6.50 3.13
N ALA A 84 5.04 6.31 3.12
CA ALA A 84 4.39 5.21 2.41
C ALA A 84 4.68 5.24 0.91
N TYR A 85 4.64 6.43 0.29
CA TYR A 85 4.94 6.61 -1.13
C TYR A 85 6.38 6.22 -1.45
N LEU A 86 7.36 6.68 -0.66
CA LEU A 86 8.77 6.30 -0.85
C LEU A 86 9.00 4.80 -0.64
N ASN A 87 8.34 4.19 0.35
CA ASN A 87 8.44 2.76 0.61
C ASN A 87 7.76 1.90 -0.48
N SER A 88 6.73 2.42 -1.14
CA SER A 88 6.00 1.70 -2.20
C SER A 88 6.89 1.27 -3.37
N PHE A 89 7.93 2.06 -3.68
CA PHE A 89 8.92 1.71 -4.71
C PHE A 89 9.77 0.49 -4.32
N GLY A 90 10.02 0.28 -3.03
CA GLY A 90 10.68 -0.92 -2.54
C GLY A 90 9.79 -2.15 -2.70
N ASN A 91 8.50 -2.02 -2.42
CA ASN A 91 7.52 -3.11 -2.49
C ASN A 91 7.27 -3.59 -3.93
N THR A 92 7.37 -2.71 -4.92
CA THR A 92 7.25 -3.12 -6.33
C THR A 92 8.47 -3.87 -6.83
N ILE A 93 9.66 -3.68 -6.25
CA ILE A 93 10.89 -4.41 -6.61
C ILE A 93 11.02 -5.71 -5.81
N ALA A 94 10.63 -5.70 -4.53
CA ALA A 94 10.69 -6.86 -3.66
C ALA A 94 9.84 -8.02 -4.21
N ALA A 95 10.42 -9.22 -4.25
CA ALA A 95 9.83 -10.45 -4.80
C ALA A 95 9.47 -10.41 -6.30
N GLY A 96 10.17 -9.57 -7.09
CA GLY A 96 10.02 -9.46 -8.54
C GLY A 96 9.08 -8.32 -8.95
N THR A 97 9.47 -7.60 -10.01
CA THR A 97 8.71 -6.42 -10.48
C THR A 97 7.28 -6.79 -10.85
N ASN A 98 6.37 -5.82 -10.77
CA ASN A 98 4.99 -6.02 -11.21
C ASN A 98 4.91 -6.40 -12.70
N GLU A 99 5.90 -6.03 -13.52
CA GLU A 99 5.99 -6.48 -14.92
C GLU A 99 6.33 -7.98 -15.00
N ILE A 100 7.33 -8.44 -14.25
CA ILE A 100 7.66 -9.87 -14.20
C ILE A 100 6.48 -10.70 -13.69
N GLN A 101 5.78 -10.22 -12.67
CA GLN A 101 4.60 -10.90 -12.14
C GLN A 101 3.45 -10.96 -13.15
N ARG A 102 3.21 -9.88 -13.91
CA ARG A 102 2.25 -9.88 -15.03
C ARG A 102 2.65 -10.87 -16.14
N ASN A 103 3.94 -10.95 -16.47
CA ASN A 103 4.43 -11.91 -17.45
C ASN A 103 4.24 -13.36 -16.96
N ILE A 104 4.52 -13.66 -15.69
CA ILE A 104 4.28 -14.99 -15.11
C ILE A 104 2.80 -15.36 -15.16
N LEU A 105 1.90 -14.44 -14.81
CA LEU A 105 0.45 -14.68 -14.92
C LEU A 105 0.03 -14.89 -16.38
N GLY A 106 0.51 -14.05 -17.30
CA GLY A 106 0.22 -14.17 -18.73
C GLY A 106 0.66 -15.53 -19.28
N GLU A 107 1.92 -15.90 -19.08
CA GLU A 107 2.51 -17.12 -19.65
C GLU A 107 2.02 -18.39 -18.95
N ARG A 108 2.06 -18.42 -17.61
CA ARG A 108 1.89 -19.66 -16.84
C ARG A 108 0.47 -19.92 -16.36
N VAL A 109 -0.36 -18.88 -16.30
CA VAL A 109 -1.76 -19.01 -15.86
C VAL A 109 -2.72 -18.85 -17.04
N LEU A 110 -2.47 -17.89 -17.92
CA LEU A 110 -3.34 -17.60 -19.07
C LEU A 110 -2.88 -18.26 -20.38
N GLY A 111 -1.68 -18.85 -20.42
CA GLY A 111 -1.14 -19.52 -21.62
C GLY A 111 -0.80 -18.56 -22.77
N LEU A 112 -0.59 -17.28 -22.47
CA LEU A 112 -0.21 -16.27 -23.46
C LEU A 112 1.24 -16.50 -23.94
N PRO A 113 1.56 -16.14 -25.19
CA PRO A 113 2.93 -16.19 -25.68
C PRO A 113 3.85 -15.26 -24.86
N LYS A 114 5.13 -15.63 -24.76
CA LYS A 114 6.12 -14.85 -24.02
C LYS A 114 6.20 -13.41 -24.51
N SER A 115 6.25 -12.47 -23.58
CA SER A 115 6.61 -11.08 -23.87
C SER A 115 8.08 -11.03 -24.35
N LYS A 116 8.34 -10.26 -25.42
CA LYS A 116 9.70 -10.04 -25.97
C LYS A 116 10.56 -9.20 -25.04
#